data_AF-A0A7S0FKN3-F1
#
_entry.id   AF-A0A7S0FKN3-F1
#
_cell.length_a   1.000
_cell.length_b   1.000
_cell.length_c   1.000
_cell.angle_alpha   90.00
_cell.angle_beta   90.00
_cell.angle_gamma   90.00
#
_symmetry.space_group_name_H-M   'P 1'
#
loop_
_entity.id
_entity.type
_entity.pdbx_description
1 polymer ?
#
loop_
_entity_poly.entity_id
_entity_poly.type
_entity_poly.pdbx_seq_one_letter_code
_entity_poly.pdbx_strand_id
1 'polypeptide(L)'
;HVWESSADASFTVVDDPRGNTLGRGSRVTLHLKEDAHDYLSEDKLKETAKKYSQFIQFPIYVKVKKEVEAEAEEEEDEDDDKEEDEEEKKDDVETKDDDEK
;
A
#
# COMPACT_ATOMS: atom_id res chain seq x y z
N HIS A 1 22.39 -1.02 -9.92
CA HIS A 1 22.03 -2.33 -10.50
C HIS A 1 20.51 -2.44 -10.63
N VAL A 2 20.04 -3.09 -11.68
CA VAL A 2 18.65 -3.47 -11.95
C VAL A 2 18.62 -4.99 -12.06
N TRP A 3 17.72 -5.61 -11.29
CA TRP A 3 17.40 -7.04 -11.40
C TRP A 3 16.03 -7.16 -12.09
N GLU A 4 15.91 -8.06 -13.07
CA GLU A 4 14.68 -8.29 -13.82
C GLU A 4 14.43 -9.79 -14.03
N SER A 5 13.18 -10.23 -13.88
CA SER A 5 12.76 -11.62 -14.14
C SER A 5 11.34 -11.65 -14.71
N SER A 6 11.13 -12.54 -15.70
CA SER A 6 9.84 -12.78 -16.35
C SER A 6 9.13 -14.03 -15.83
N ALA A 7 9.54 -14.55 -14.67
CA ALA A 7 9.02 -15.77 -14.03
C ALA A 7 9.24 -17.08 -14.82
N ASP A 8 10.16 -17.08 -15.78
CA ASP A 8 10.59 -18.24 -16.58
C ASP A 8 11.76 -19.01 -15.94
N ALA A 9 11.89 -18.92 -14.61
CA ALA A 9 13.00 -19.42 -13.81
C ALA A 9 14.38 -18.79 -14.16
N SER A 10 14.41 -17.71 -14.94
CA SER A 10 15.62 -16.95 -15.22
C SER A 10 15.51 -15.49 -14.72
N PHE A 11 16.66 -14.85 -14.56
CA PHE A 11 16.75 -13.42 -14.22
C PHE A 11 18.01 -12.81 -14.80
N THR A 12 18.00 -11.50 -14.98
CA THR A 12 19.17 -10.71 -15.41
C THR A 12 19.53 -9.68 -14.35
N VAL A 13 20.83 -9.36 -14.25
CA VAL A 13 21.35 -8.29 -13.39
C VAL A 13 22.26 -7.42 -14.22
N VAL A 14 21.95 -6.12 -14.28
CA VAL A 14 22.71 -5.14 -15.04
C VAL A 14 22.96 -3.89 -14.20
N ASP A 15 23.98 -3.10 -14.54
CA ASP A 15 24.12 -1.76 -13.98
C ASP A 15 22.95 -0.86 -14.41
N ASP A 16 22.48 0.03 -13.53
CA ASP A 16 21.38 0.93 -13.89
C ASP A 16 21.92 2.03 -14.81
N PRO A 17 21.47 2.13 -16.08
CA PRO A 17 21.97 3.14 -17.00
C PRO A 17 21.63 4.57 -16.56
N ARG A 18 20.65 4.75 -15.65
CA ARG A 18 20.28 6.06 -15.09
C ARG A 18 21.22 6.51 -13.97
N GLY A 19 22.17 5.66 -13.56
CA GLY A 19 23.03 5.91 -12.41
C GLY A 19 22.27 5.84 -11.07
N ASN A 20 22.79 6.52 -10.05
CA ASN A 20 22.20 6.48 -8.71
C ASN A 20 21.00 7.43 -8.58
N THR A 21 19.82 6.95 -8.94
CA THR A 21 18.55 7.71 -8.84
C THR A 21 17.81 7.52 -7.51
N LEU A 22 18.13 6.46 -6.75
CA LEU A 22 17.44 6.12 -5.49
C LEU A 22 18.19 6.57 -4.23
N GLY A 23 19.47 6.97 -4.35
CA GLY A 23 20.34 7.23 -3.21
C GLY A 23 20.69 5.92 -2.49
N ARG A 24 19.86 5.53 -1.51
CA ARG A 24 19.96 4.26 -0.77
C ARG A 24 18.57 3.64 -0.63
N GLY A 25 18.42 2.41 -1.08
CA GLY A 25 17.18 1.63 -0.96
C GLY A 25 16.98 0.70 -2.15
N SER A 26 15.77 0.16 -2.25
CA SER A 26 15.37 -0.75 -3.32
C SER A 26 14.02 -0.30 -3.88
N ARG A 27 13.83 -0.43 -5.19
CA ARG A 27 12.54 -0.21 -5.86
C ARG A 27 12.14 -1.50 -6.56
N VAL A 28 10.95 -2.00 -6.26
CA VAL A 28 10.33 -3.13 -6.94
C VAL A 28 9.27 -2.58 -7.89
N THR A 29 9.37 -2.93 -9.18
CA THR A 29 8.39 -2.57 -10.21
C THR A 29 7.75 -3.84 -10.72
N LEU A 30 6.43 -3.97 -10.57
CA LEU A 30 5.66 -5.13 -10.99
C LEU A 30 4.97 -4.82 -12.32
N HIS A 31 5.16 -5.70 -13.31
CA HIS A 31 4.37 -5.69 -14.55
C HIS A 31 3.17 -6.61 -14.33
N LEU A 32 2.00 -6.00 -14.13
CA LEU A 32 0.78 -6.74 -13.81
C LEU A 32 0.22 -7.45 -15.04
N LYS A 33 -0.37 -8.63 -14.81
CA LYS A 33 -1.20 -9.32 -15.80
C LYS A 33 -2.56 -8.63 -15.92
N GLU A 34 -3.26 -8.89 -17.02
CA GLU A 34 -4.56 -8.27 -17.31
C GLU A 34 -5.62 -8.57 -16.23
N ASP A 35 -5.59 -9.77 -15.65
CA ASP A 35 -6.48 -10.21 -14.57
C ASP A 35 -6.11 -9.61 -13.19
N ALA A 36 -4.98 -8.92 -13.09
CA ALA A 36 -4.49 -8.31 -11.86
C ALA A 36 -4.58 -6.77 -11.87
N HIS A 37 -5.25 -6.17 -12.86
CA HIS A 37 -5.38 -4.71 -12.97
C HIS A 37 -6.14 -4.07 -11.81
N ASP A 38 -6.92 -4.83 -11.04
CA ASP A 38 -7.57 -4.34 -9.82
C ASP A 38 -6.57 -3.76 -8.80
N TYR A 39 -5.31 -4.23 -8.81
CA TYR A 39 -4.24 -3.67 -7.97
C TYR A 39 -3.75 -2.28 -8.40
N LEU A 40 -4.25 -1.74 -9.52
CA LEU A 40 -4.04 -0.35 -9.90
C LEU A 40 -5.07 0.58 -9.24
N SER A 41 -6.15 0.04 -8.67
CA SER A 41 -7.17 0.82 -7.96
C SER A 41 -6.64 1.33 -6.61
N GLU A 42 -6.91 2.60 -6.33
CA GLU A 42 -6.54 3.26 -5.09
C GLU A 42 -7.09 2.55 -3.85
N ASP A 43 -8.37 2.14 -3.88
CA ASP A 43 -9.03 1.48 -2.77
C ASP A 43 -8.37 0.13 -2.47
N LYS A 44 -8.06 -0.63 -3.52
CA LYS A 44 -7.40 -1.94 -3.39
C LYS A 44 -6.00 -1.80 -2.80
N LEU A 45 -5.25 -0.79 -3.24
CA LEU A 45 -3.91 -0.50 -2.71
C LEU A 45 -3.96 -0.09 -1.23
N LYS A 46 -4.91 0.75 -0.82
CA LYS A 46 -5.09 1.15 0.58
C LYS A 46 -5.47 -0.03 1.47
N GLU A 47 -6.44 -0.83 1.05
CA GLU A 47 -6.88 -2.04 1.77
C GLU A 47 -5.70 -3.01 1.97
N THR A 48 -4.97 -3.27 0.89
CA THR A 48 -3.81 -4.18 0.89
C THR A 48 -2.70 -3.65 1.78
N ALA A 49 -2.33 -2.36 1.65
CA ALA A 49 -1.30 -1.75 2.47
C ALA A 49 -1.66 -1.80 3.96
N LYS A 50 -2.91 -1.48 4.32
CA LYS A 50 -3.38 -1.54 5.72
C LYS A 50 -3.36 -2.96 6.28
N LYS A 51 -3.87 -3.93 5.51
CA LYS A 51 -3.96 -5.35 5.92
C LYS A 51 -2.58 -5.98 6.19
N TYR A 52 -1.63 -5.75 5.30
CA TYR A 52 -0.33 -6.42 5.38
C TYR A 52 0.73 -5.66 6.18
N SER A 53 0.42 -4.44 6.62
CA SER A 53 1.40 -3.57 7.29
C SER A 53 1.09 -3.20 8.72
N GLN A 54 0.04 -3.80 9.31
CA GLN A 54 -0.43 -3.48 10.67
C GLN A 54 0.66 -3.58 11.77
N PHE A 55 1.70 -4.39 11.57
CA PHE A 55 2.79 -4.59 12.53
C PHE A 55 4.12 -3.96 12.09
N ILE A 56 4.13 -3.13 11.04
CA ILE A 56 5.34 -2.50 10.54
C ILE A 56 5.62 -1.21 11.32
N GLN A 57 6.80 -1.11 11.91
CA GLN A 57 7.21 0.03 12.74
C GLN A 57 7.66 1.27 11.94
N PHE A 58 7.56 1.24 10.62
CA PHE A 58 7.92 2.33 9.71
C PHE A 58 6.68 2.81 8.95
N PRO A 59 6.57 4.12 8.67
CA PRO A 59 5.43 4.67 7.95
C PRO A 59 5.40 4.17 6.51
N ILE A 60 4.20 3.84 6.03
CA ILE A 60 3.95 3.39 4.66
C ILE A 60 3.02 4.37 3.98
N TYR A 61 3.43 4.84 2.80
CA TYR A 61 2.71 5.83 2.02
C TYR A 61 2.17 5.21 0.73
N VAL A 62 0.90 5.48 0.43
CA VAL A 62 0.28 5.14 -0.85
C VAL A 62 0.05 6.44 -1.61
N LYS A 63 0.56 6.51 -2.85
CA LYS A 63 0.38 7.68 -3.71
C LYS A 63 -1.02 7.63 -4.34
N VAL A 64 -1.79 8.70 -4.15
CA VAL A 64 -3.18 8.81 -4.60
C VAL A 64 -3.37 10.03 -5.49
N LYS A 65 -4.38 10.01 -6.38
CA LYS A 65 -4.72 11.17 -7.21
C LYS A 65 -5.90 11.89 -6.55
N LYS A 66 -5.67 13.11 -6.07
CA LYS A 66 -6.74 14.00 -5.61
C LYS A 66 -7.06 14.98 -6.73
N GLU A 67 -8.28 14.93 -7.24
CA GLU A 67 -8.80 15.98 -8.12
C GLU A 67 -9.37 17.08 -7.22
N VAL A 68 -8.95 18.32 -7.43
CA VAL A 68 -9.51 19.50 -6.77
C VAL A 68 -10.27 20.23 -7.86
N GLU A 69 -11.59 20.32 -7.72
CA GLU A 69 -12.39 21.18 -8.58
C GLU A 69 -11.97 22.61 -8.27
N ALA A 70 -11.44 23.31 -9.28
CA ALA A 70 -11.11 24.72 -9.17
C ALA A 70 -12.39 25.54 -9.26
N GLU A 71 -13.20 25.50 -8.21
CA GLU A 71 -14.13 26.60 -7.94
C GLU A 71 -13.26 27.78 -7.47
N ALA A 72 -13.25 28.83 -8.28
CA ALA A 72 -12.60 30.08 -7.93
C ALA A 72 -13.39 30.73 -6.80
N GLU A 73 -12.85 30.73 -5.59
CA GLU A 73 -13.22 31.66 -4.53
C GLU A 73 -12.04 31.82 -3.56
N GLU A 74 -11.98 33.03 -3.01
CA GLU A 74 -10.82 33.74 -2.50
C GLU A 74 -10.35 33.22 -1.12
N GLU A 75 -9.18 33.73 -0.70
CA GLU A 75 -8.58 33.52 0.63
C GLU A 75 -9.57 33.69 1.79
N GLU A 76 -9.48 32.82 2.80
CA GLU A 76 -9.73 33.02 4.26
C GLU A 76 -9.94 31.61 4.87
N ASP A 77 -8.94 31.04 5.53
CA ASP A 77 -8.66 31.15 6.97
C ASP A 77 -9.38 30.08 7.82
N GLU A 78 -8.56 29.50 8.71
CA GLU A 78 -8.88 28.89 10.02
C GLU A 78 -9.85 27.68 10.05
N ASP A 79 -9.36 26.46 10.30
CA ASP A 79 -9.11 25.86 11.63
C ASP A 79 -10.38 25.32 12.31
N ASP A 80 -10.17 24.40 13.24
CA ASP A 80 -11.13 23.78 14.16
C ASP A 80 -11.78 22.46 13.67
N ASP A 81 -11.26 21.26 13.97
CA ASP A 81 -10.98 20.60 15.26
C ASP A 81 -12.17 19.75 15.73
N LYS A 82 -11.81 18.63 16.39
CA LYS A 82 -12.64 17.79 17.28
C LYS A 82 -13.82 17.01 16.66
N GLU A 83 -14.15 15.81 17.09
CA GLU A 83 -13.65 14.84 18.07
C GLU A 83 -14.58 13.61 17.92
N GLU A 84 -14.15 12.48 18.49
CA GLU A 84 -15.06 11.52 19.17
C GLU A 84 -16.07 10.73 18.28
N ASP A 85 -16.43 9.49 18.56
CA ASP A 85 -16.16 8.59 19.67
C ASP A 85 -16.60 7.17 19.26
N GLU A 86 -16.26 6.20 20.11
CA GLU A 86 -17.13 5.07 20.46
C GLU A 86 -17.42 3.99 19.39
N GLU A 87 -17.65 2.72 19.68
CA GLU A 87 -17.84 1.91 20.88
C GLU A 87 -17.65 0.46 20.37
N GLU A 88 -16.83 -0.37 21.02
CA GLU A 88 -17.27 -1.48 21.88
C GLU A 88 -17.38 -2.88 21.24
N LYS A 89 -16.77 -3.84 21.96
CA LYS A 89 -17.23 -5.22 22.28
C LYS A 89 -17.34 -6.21 21.10
N LYS A 90 -17.16 -7.52 21.22
CA LYS A 90 -16.79 -8.54 22.23
C LYS A 90 -16.69 -9.87 21.43
N ASP A 91 -16.53 -10.98 22.14
CA ASP A 91 -16.64 -12.39 21.71
C ASP A 91 -15.30 -12.97 21.23
N ASP A 92 -14.51 -13.69 22.03
CA ASP A 92 -14.86 -14.88 22.85
C ASP A 92 -15.61 -15.95 22.07
N VAL A 93 -14.86 -16.93 21.53
CA VAL A 93 -15.36 -18.29 21.29
C VAL A 93 -14.22 -19.26 21.60
N GLU A 94 -14.27 -19.85 22.79
CA GLU A 94 -13.85 -21.24 23.02
C GLU A 94 -14.79 -22.20 22.26
N THR A 95 -14.23 -23.28 21.68
CA THR A 95 -14.72 -24.68 21.66
C THR A 95 -13.87 -25.47 20.65
N LYS A 96 -12.96 -26.35 21.12
CA LYS A 96 -13.13 -27.77 21.53
C LYS A 96 -13.06 -28.78 20.37
N ASP A 97 -12.16 -29.78 20.56
CA ASP A 97 -12.14 -31.15 20.02
C ASP A 97 -12.07 -31.28 18.46
N ASP A 98 -11.36 -32.20 17.82
CA ASP A 98 -11.02 -33.59 18.17
C ASP A 98 -9.99 -34.13 17.14
N ASP A 99 -9.22 -35.13 17.59
CA ASP A 99 -8.80 -36.35 16.88
C ASP A 99 -7.71 -36.44 15.77
N GLU A 100 -6.86 -37.46 16.00
CA GLU A 100 -6.10 -38.33 15.10
C GLU A 100 -5.22 -37.74 13.97
N LYS A 101 -3.89 -37.79 14.17
CA LYS A 101 -3.02 -38.84 13.62
C LYS A 101 -1.55 -38.74 14.08
#